data_AF-A0A972DMI4-F1
#
_entry.id   AF-A0A972DMI4-F1
#
_cell.length_a   1.000
_cell.length_b   1.000
_cell.length_c   1.000
_cell.angle_alpha   90.00
_cell.angle_beta   90.00
_cell.angle_gamma   90.00
#
_symmetry.space_group_name_H-M   'P 1'
#
loop_
_entity.id
_entity.type
_entity.pdbx_description
1 polymer ?
#
loop_
_entity_poly.entity_id
_entity_poly.type
_entity_poly.pdbx_seq_one_letter_code
_entity_poly.pdbx_strand_id
1 'polypeptide(L)' 'MGWKYGEFACPIDQGDIDFHRVVRILRDAGYTNDLNIENESLGRLAEGERAAALAREVQYLKRCLASA' A
#
# COMPACT_ATOMS: atom_id res chain seq x y z
N MET A 1 7.52 2.88 -16.68
CA MET A 1 7.84 3.52 -15.38
C MET A 1 7.00 4.79 -15.25
N GLY A 2 6.34 4.99 -14.10
CA GLY A 2 5.49 6.15 -13.85
C GLY A 2 6.26 7.48 -13.86
N TRP A 3 5.53 8.59 -13.97
CA TRP A 3 6.11 9.93 -13.92
C TRP A 3 6.86 10.15 -12.60
N LYS A 4 8.17 10.43 -12.67
CA LYS A 4 9.04 10.66 -11.49
C LYS A 4 8.90 9.58 -10.41
N TYR A 5 8.73 8.32 -10.81
CA TYR A 5 8.48 7.20 -9.91
C TYR A 5 9.54 7.06 -8.79
N GLY A 6 10.82 7.21 -9.15
CA GLY A 6 11.93 7.14 -8.18
C GLY A 6 11.98 8.30 -7.19
N GLU A 7 11.20 9.36 -7.39
CA GLU A 7 11.04 10.48 -6.46
C GLU A 7 9.83 10.21 -5.54
N PHE A 8 8.69 9.87 -6.13
CA PHE A 8 7.40 9.84 -5.43
C PHE A 8 6.96 8.48 -4.85
N ALA A 9 7.68 7.38 -5.11
CA ALA A 9 7.37 6.11 -4.44
C ALA A 9 7.46 6.26 -2.92
N CYS A 10 6.44 5.82 -2.20
CA CYS A 10 6.37 5.84 -0.74
C CYS A 10 5.57 4.63 -0.24
N PRO A 11 5.65 4.29 1.06
CA PRO A 11 4.81 3.26 1.66
C PRO A 11 3.32 3.54 1.43
N ILE A 12 2.51 2.49 1.28
CA ILE A 12 1.09 2.65 0.91
C ILE A 12 0.23 3.33 1.99
N ASP A 13 0.71 3.39 3.24
CA ASP A 13 0.09 4.15 4.33
C ASP A 13 0.44 5.65 4.30
N GLN A 14 1.10 6.10 3.22
CA GLN A 14 1.54 7.47 2.97
C GLN A 14 1.16 7.91 1.55
N GLY A 15 1.33 9.21 1.28
CA GLY A 15 0.99 9.83 0.01
C GLY A 15 -0.50 10.13 -0.12
N ASP A 16 -0.95 10.32 -1.37
CA ASP A 16 -2.23 10.97 -1.66
C ASP A 16 -3.26 10.01 -2.29
N ILE A 17 -2.95 8.71 -2.35
CA ILE A 17 -3.87 7.69 -2.87
C ILE A 17 -4.83 7.25 -1.76
N ASP A 18 -6.13 7.42 -2.00
CA ASP A 18 -7.18 6.85 -1.16
C ASP A 18 -7.37 5.35 -1.45
N PHE A 19 -6.62 4.52 -0.73
CA PHE A 19 -6.70 3.07 -0.87
C PHE A 19 -8.01 2.48 -0.35
N HIS A 20 -8.76 3.15 0.55
CA HIS A 20 -10.09 2.70 0.93
C HIS A 20 -11.03 2.72 -0.28
N ARG A 21 -10.98 3.80 -1.06
CA ARG A 21 -11.74 3.89 -2.31
C ARG A 21 -11.31 2.84 -3.33
N VAL A 22 -10.00 2.62 -3.52
CA VAL A 22 -9.49 1.62 -4.46
C VAL A 22 -9.97 0.22 -4.08
N VAL A 23 -9.83 -0.16 -2.82
CA VAL A 23 -10.26 -1.49 -2.34
C VAL A 23 -11.77 -1.66 -2.49
N ARG A 24 -12.58 -0.64 -2.18
CA ARG A 24 -14.03 -0.69 -2.41
C ARG A 24 -14.39 -0.92 -3.88
N ILE A 25 -13.73 -0.24 -4.82
CA ILE A 25 -13.95 -0.45 -6.26
C ILE A 25 -13.68 -1.92 -6.65
N LEU A 26 -12.62 -2.53 -6.11
CA LEU A 26 -12.31 -3.93 -6.36
C LEU A 26 -13.38 -4.87 -5.79
N ARG A 27 -13.88 -4.59 -4.57
CA ARG A 27 -14.94 -5.37 -3.93
C ARG A 27 -16.27 -5.25 -4.67
N ASP A 28 -16.65 -4.04 -5.08
CA ASP A 28 -17.85 -3.78 -5.87
C ASP A 28 -17.81 -4.52 -7.23
N ALA A 29 -16.62 -4.73 -7.79
CA ALA A 29 -16.40 -5.51 -9.00
C ALA A 29 -16.34 -7.04 -8.77
N GLY A 30 -16.51 -7.51 -7.52
CA GLY A 30 -16.49 -8.93 -7.16
C GLY A 30 -15.11 -9.54 -6.98
N TYR A 31 -14.04 -8.73 -6.87
CA TYR A 31 -12.70 -9.25 -6.62
C TYR A 31 -12.56 -9.71 -5.17
N THR A 32 -12.19 -10.98 -4.97
CA THR A 32 -12.09 -11.59 -3.62
C THR A 32 -10.73 -12.17 -3.25
N ASN A 33 -9.74 -12.07 -4.14
CA ASN A 33 -8.41 -12.60 -3.91
C ASN A 33 -7.54 -11.65 -3.06
N ASP A 34 -6.27 -12.01 -2.90
CA ASP A 34 -5.32 -11.29 -2.08
C ASP A 34 -4.94 -9.91 -2.66
N LEU A 35 -4.55 -8.99 -1.78
CA LEU A 35 -3.93 -7.72 -2.13
C LEU A 35 -2.43 -7.81 -1.83
N ASN A 36 -1.60 -7.54 -2.82
CA ASN A 36 -0.14 -7.57 -2.70
C ASN A 36 0.43 -6.16 -2.48
N ILE A 37 1.49 -6.08 -1.67
CA ILE A 37 2.29 -4.87 -1.48
C ILE A 37 3.53 -4.98 -2.36
N GLU A 38 3.69 -4.05 -3.28
CA GLU A 38 4.96 -3.77 -3.97
C GLU A 38 5.46 -2.43 -3.44
N ASN A 39 6.52 -2.46 -2.63
CA ASN A 39 7.08 -1.27 -1.98
C ASN A 39 8.55 -1.06 -2.37
N GLU A 40 8.77 -0.38 -3.48
CA GLU A 40 10.09 0.01 -3.98
C GLU A 40 10.76 1.10 -3.13
N SER A 41 10.00 1.77 -2.25
CA SER A 41 10.54 2.77 -1.33
C SER A 41 11.24 2.16 -0.11
N LEU A 42 11.05 0.86 0.14
CA LEU A 42 11.61 0.15 1.30
C LEU A 42 13.14 0.24 1.38
N GLY A 43 13.81 0.28 0.23
CA GLY A 43 15.27 0.44 0.13
C GLY A 43 15.78 1.78 0.64
N ARG A 44 14.92 2.80 0.78
CA ARG A 44 15.26 4.12 1.34
C ARG A 44 15.34 4.11 2.87
N LEU A 45 14.79 3.09 3.52
CA LEU A 45 14.83 2.92 4.97
C LEU A 45 16.05 2.10 5.40
N ALA A 46 16.52 2.37 6.63
CA ALA A 46 17.53 1.53 7.26
C ALA A 46 16.97 0.10 7.44
N GLU A 47 17.83 -0.91 7.34
CA GLU A 47 17.40 -2.32 7.34
C GLU A 47 16.55 -2.70 8.56
N GLY A 48 16.91 -2.22 9.75
CA GLY A 48 16.17 -2.46 10.99
C GLY A 48 14.77 -1.84 11.04
N GLU A 49 14.45 -0.89 10.15
CA GLU A 49 13.16 -0.20 10.11
C GLU A 49 12.19 -0.82 9.09
N ARG A 50 12.71 -1.62 8.15
CA ARG A 50 11.94 -2.15 7.01
C ARG A 50 10.79 -3.05 7.44
N ALA A 51 11.02 -3.95 8.39
CA ALA A 51 9.99 -4.86 8.90
C ALA A 51 8.84 -4.09 9.57
N ALA A 52 9.16 -3.04 10.34
CA ALA A 52 8.15 -2.19 10.97
C ALA A 52 7.35 -1.39 9.94
N ALA A 53 7.98 -0.93 8.86
CA ALA A 53 7.29 -0.27 7.75
C ALA A 53 6.28 -1.20 7.06
N LEU A 54 6.73 -2.40 6.65
CA LEU A 54 5.85 -3.40 6.03
C LEU A 54 4.70 -3.81 6.96
N ALA A 55 4.95 -3.92 8.27
CA ALA A 55 3.91 -4.23 9.23
C ALA A 55 2.82 -3.14 9.27
N ARG A 56 3.18 -1.85 9.20
CA ARG A 56 2.21 -0.75 9.15
C ARG A 56 1.39 -0.79 7.86
N GLU A 57 2.03 -1.05 6.72
CA GLU A 57 1.37 -1.17 5.42
C GLU A 57 0.35 -2.33 5.40
N VAL A 58 0.72 -3.50 5.93
CA VAL A 58 -0.20 -4.64 6.10
C VAL A 58 -1.39 -4.27 6.97
N GLN A 59 -1.17 -3.56 8.09
CA GLN A 59 -2.26 -3.11 8.95
C GLN A 59 -3.16 -2.08 8.26
N TYR A 60 -2.59 -1.22 7.42
CA TYR A 60 -3.35 -0.25 6.64
C TYR A 60 -4.25 -0.94 5.60
N LEU A 61 -3.75 -1.91 4.84
CA LEU A 61 -4.58 -2.72 3.92
C LEU A 61 -5.68 -3.47 4.64
N LYS A 62 -5.41 -4.04 5.82
CA LYS A 62 -6.44 -4.70 6.64
C LYS A 62 -7.57 -3.75 7.03
N ARG A 63 -7.26 -2.48 7.34
CA ARG A 63 -8.28 -1.45 7.60
C ARG A 63 -9.07 -1.08 6.35
N CYS A 64 -8.41 -0.99 5.20
CA CYS A 64 -9.09 -0.77 3.91
C CYS A 64 -10.08 -1.91 3.64
N LEU A 65 -9.65 -3.16 3.80
CA LEU A 65 -10.49 -4.34 3.64
C LEU A 65 -11.68 -4.39 4.61
N ALA A 66 -11.49 -4.00 5.87
CA ALA A 66 -12.55 -4.01 6.87
C ALA A 66 -13.64 -2.94 6.66
N SER A 67 -13.40 -1.98 5.77
CA SER A 67 -14.31 -0.86 5.47
C SER A 67 -14.78 -0.82 4.01
N ALA A 68 -14.45 -1.87 3.24
CA ALA A 68 -14.78 -2.01 1.83
C ALA A 68 -16.06 -2.82 1.61
#